data_AF-A0A1Y4SFJ8-F1
#
_entry.id   AF-A0A1Y4SFJ8-F1
#
_cell.length_a   1.000
_cell.length_b   1.000
_cell.length_c   1.000
_cell.angle_alpha   90.00
_cell.angle_beta   90.00
_cell.angle_gamma   90.00
#
_symmetry.space_group_name_H-M   'P 1'
#
loop_
_entity.id
_entity.type
_entity.pdbx_description
1 polymer ?
#
loop_
_entity_poly.entity_id
_entity_poly.type
_entity_poly.pdbx_seq_one_letter_code
_entity_poly.pdbx_strand_id
1 'polypeptide(L)' 'MKILLCCKAGVTSNMFASALKDEASKKDMEVIIWATAETMIEYSIEQADVILVTPQLKSSVSKFEDLAKAGTPVI' A
#
# COMPACT_ATOMS: atom_id res chain seq x y z
N MET A 1 -9.59 3.49 7.14
CA MET A 1 -9.12 2.52 6.12
C MET A 1 -7.62 2.70 5.89
N LYS A 2 -6.85 1.63 5.92
CA LYS A 2 -5.39 1.65 5.82
C LYS A 2 -4.91 1.11 4.47
N ILE A 3 -4.27 1.95 3.67
CA ILE A 3 -3.77 1.61 2.33
C ILE A 3 -2.24 1.61 2.35
N LEU A 4 -1.66 0.47 2.00
CA LEU A 4 -0.22 0.30 1.89
C LEU A 4 0.21 0.33 0.43
N LEU A 5 1.10 1.25 0.06
CA LEU A 5 1.73 1.27 -1.26
C LEU A 5 3.13 0.65 -1.20
N CYS A 6 3.36 -0.38 -2.01
CA CYS A 6 4.67 -0.98 -2.19
C CYS A 6 5.31 -0.56 -3.51
N CYS A 7 6.40 0.19 -3.44
CA CYS A 7 7.14 0.65 -4.61
C CYS A 7 8.64 0.42 -4.48
N LYS A 8 9.29 0.18 -5.63
CA LYS A 8 10.73 -0.02 -5.75
C LYS A 8 11.54 1.28 -5.66
N ALA A 9 10.90 2.43 -5.90
CA ALA A 9 11.52 3.75 -5.90
C ALA A 9 10.57 4.79 -5.27
N GLY A 10 10.86 5.22 -4.04
CA GLY A 10 9.94 5.99 -3.17
C GLY A 10 9.42 7.33 -3.72
N VAL A 11 9.93 7.86 -4.82
CA VAL A 11 9.58 9.21 -5.30
C VAL A 11 8.13 9.29 -5.82
N THR A 12 7.69 8.33 -6.62
CA THR A 12 6.32 8.36 -7.20
C THR A 12 5.22 8.00 -6.19
N SER A 13 5.59 7.31 -5.13
CA SER A 13 4.64 6.78 -4.12
C SER A 13 4.18 7.85 -3.16
N ASN A 14 5.07 8.79 -2.80
CA ASN A 14 4.73 9.91 -1.93
C ASN A 14 3.76 10.89 -2.60
N MET A 15 3.91 11.15 -3.90
CA MET A 15 2.95 12.00 -4.63
C MET A 15 1.56 11.35 -4.67
N PHE A 16 1.49 10.05 -4.93
CA PHE A 16 0.23 9.31 -4.97
C PHE A 16 -0.44 9.23 -3.60
N ALA A 17 0.34 8.97 -2.55
CA ALA A 17 -0.14 8.94 -1.17
C ALA A 17 -0.72 10.29 -0.72
N SER A 18 -0.02 11.40 -1.04
CA SER A 18 -0.54 12.75 -0.75
C SER A 18 -1.83 13.06 -1.50
N ALA A 19 -1.91 12.73 -2.80
CA ALA A 19 -3.11 12.96 -3.59
C ALA A 19 -4.31 12.16 -3.06
N LEU A 20 -4.11 10.89 -2.71
CA LEU A 20 -5.14 10.06 -2.09
C LEU A 20 -5.58 10.58 -0.73
N LYS A 21 -4.64 11.08 0.08
CA LYS A 21 -4.95 11.66 1.40
C LYS A 21 -5.78 12.95 1.26
N ASP A 22 -5.50 13.75 0.25
CA ASP A 22 -6.25 14.98 -0.07
C ASP A 22 -7.69 14.65 -0.51
N GLU A 23 -7.87 13.69 -1.41
CA GLU A 23 -9.17 13.14 -1.82
C GLU A 23 -9.96 12.55 -0.63
N ALA A 24 -9.28 11.77 0.21
CA ALA A 24 -9.88 11.18 1.41
C ALA A 24 -10.37 12.26 2.38
N SER A 25 -9.57 13.29 2.61
CA SER A 25 -9.94 14.44 3.45
C SER A 25 -11.13 15.21 2.86
N LYS A 26 -11.20 15.37 1.53
CA LYS A 26 -12.35 15.99 0.85
C LYS A 26 -13.64 15.20 0.98
N LYS A 27 -13.54 13.87 1.11
CA LYS A 27 -14.68 12.96 1.26
C LYS A 27 -15.02 12.65 2.73
N ASP A 28 -14.40 13.37 3.68
CA ASP A 28 -14.57 13.14 5.13
C ASP A 28 -14.31 11.67 5.52
N MET A 29 -13.36 11.02 4.84
CA MET A 29 -12.97 9.65 5.11
C MET A 29 -11.62 9.59 5.82
N GLU A 30 -11.58 8.90 6.95
CA GLU A 30 -10.34 8.58 7.65
C GLU A 30 -9.59 7.46 6.91
N VAL A 31 -8.73 7.87 5.98
CA VAL A 31 -7.85 6.99 5.22
C VAL A 31 -6.40 7.27 5.57
N ILE A 32 -5.67 6.23 5.96
CA ILE A 32 -4.24 6.28 6.24
C ILE A 32 -3.55 5.63 5.05
N ILE A 33 -2.85 6.44 4.25
CA ILE A 33 -2.05 5.96 3.12
C ILE A 33 -0.57 6.16 3.42
N TRP A 34 0.23 5.12 3.27
CA TRP A 34 1.68 5.22 3.38
C TRP A 34 2.38 4.33 2.36
N ALA A 35 3.61 4.73 2.02
CA ALA A 35 4.46 3.99 1.11
C ALA A 35 5.56 3.27 1.89
N THR A 36 5.86 2.04 1.49
CA THR A 36 6.91 1.21 2.06
C THR A 36 7.71 0.56 0.92
N ALA A 37 8.96 0.21 1.17
CA ALA A 37 9.73 -0.58 0.22
C ALA A 37 9.41 -2.07 0.37
N GLU A 38 9.64 -2.86 -0.68
CA GLU A 38 9.45 -4.32 -0.67
C GLU A 38 10.15 -5.00 0.52
N THR A 39 11.35 -4.54 0.90
CA THR A 39 12.13 -5.12 1.99
C THR A 39 11.54 -4.87 3.38
N MET A 40 10.63 -3.92 3.52
CA MET A 40 10.02 -3.49 4.78
C MET A 40 8.50 -3.63 4.76
N ILE A 41 7.94 -4.20 3.68
CA ILE A 41 6.50 -4.42 3.55
C ILE A 41 6.00 -5.42 4.58
N GLU A 42 6.78 -6.45 4.91
CA GLU A 42 6.43 -7.52 5.84
C GLU A 42 6.01 -6.99 7.23
N TYR A 43 6.59 -5.87 7.67
CA TYR A 43 6.26 -5.22 8.95
C TYR A 43 5.00 -4.34 8.89
N SER A 44 4.62 -3.91 7.68
CA SER A 44 3.49 -2.99 7.45
C SER A 44 2.26 -3.70 6.89
N ILE A 45 2.44 -4.85 6.24
CA ILE A 45 1.43 -5.56 5.46
C ILE A 45 0.29 -6.10 6.33
N GLU A 46 0.60 -6.56 7.55
CA GLU A 46 -0.39 -7.05 8.51
C GLU A 46 -1.35 -5.95 9.01
N GLN A 47 -0.91 -4.69 8.95
CA GLN A 47 -1.70 -3.55 9.39
C GLN A 47 -2.52 -2.93 8.28
N ALA A 48 -2.31 -3.35 7.02
CA ALA A 48 -2.97 -2.79 5.87
C ALA A 48 -4.32 -3.48 5.60
N ASP A 49 -5.35 -2.68 5.33
CA ASP A 49 -6.64 -3.19 4.85
C ASP A 49 -6.59 -3.44 3.34
N VAL A 50 -5.77 -2.69 2.61
CA VAL A 50 -5.57 -2.81 1.16
C VAL A 50 -4.09 -2.62 0.85
N ILE A 51 -3.54 -3.49 0.00
CA ILE A 51 -2.14 -3.44 -0.42
C ILE A 51 -2.10 -3.15 -1.92
N LEU A 52 -1.43 -2.07 -2.30
CA LEU A 52 -1.22 -1.66 -3.68
C LEU A 52 0.23 -1.89 -4.05
N VAL A 53 0.47 -2.79 -5.01
CA VAL A 53 1.78 -3.20 -5.46
C VAL A 53 2.00 -2.61 -6.85
N THR A 54 3.12 -1.89 -7.03
CA THR A 54 3.44 -1.39 -8.36
C THR A 54 3.66 -2.54 -9.36
N PRO A 55 3.29 -2.37 -10.64
CA PRO A 55 3.45 -3.43 -11.65
C PRO A 55 4.90 -3.89 -11.84
N GLN A 56 5.86 -3.07 -11.43
CA GLN A 56 7.28 -3.43 -11.39
C GLN A 56 7.61 -4.55 -10.39
N LEU A 57 6.78 -4.73 -9.36
CA LEU A 57 6.92 -5.72 -8.30
C LEU A 57 5.88 -6.85 -8.43
N LYS A 58 5.30 -7.03 -9.63
CA LYS A 58 4.26 -8.04 -9.89
C LYS A 58 4.72 -9.46 -9.55
N SER A 59 6.00 -9.78 -9.73
CA SER A 59 6.57 -11.08 -9.34
C SER A 59 6.60 -11.31 -7.83
N SER A 60 6.56 -10.24 -7.03
CA SER A 60 6.55 -10.30 -5.57
C SER A 60 5.13 -10.30 -4.99
N VAL A 61 4.10 -10.06 -5.81
CA VAL A 61 2.69 -10.03 -5.38
C VAL A 61 2.29 -11.33 -4.68
N SER A 62 2.64 -12.49 -5.24
CA SER A 62 2.32 -13.77 -4.62
C SER A 62 2.95 -13.95 -3.23
N LYS A 63 4.12 -13.35 -2.98
CA LYS A 63 4.73 -13.35 -1.63
C LYS A 63 3.96 -12.42 -0.69
N PHE A 64 3.55 -11.26 -1.19
CA PHE A 64 2.77 -10.31 -0.41
C PHE A 64 1.38 -10.84 -0.10
N GLU A 65 0.75 -11.59 -1.00
CA GLU A 65 -0.52 -12.28 -0.73
C GLU A 65 -0.39 -13.31 0.39
N ASP A 66 0.73 -14.06 0.43
CA ASP A 66 1.00 -15.04 1.49
C ASP A 66 1.26 -14.37 2.85
N LEU A 67 1.93 -13.20 2.84
CA LEU A 67 2.22 -12.40 4.03
C LEU A 67 1.04 -11.54 4.49
N ALA A 68 0.12 -11.22 3.59
CA ALA A 68 -1.05 -10.41 3.88
C ALA A 68 -2.02 -11.18 4.77
N LYS A 69 -2.80 -10.43 5.54
CA LYS A 69 -3.82 -11.02 6.39
C LYS A 69 -4.89 -11.68 5.53
N ALA A 70 -5.44 -12.81 6.00
CA ALA A 70 -6.50 -13.52 5.28
C ALA A 70 -7.69 -12.59 4.98
N GLY A 71 -7.94 -12.35 3.69
CA GLY A 71 -8.99 -11.45 3.20
C GLY A 71 -8.53 -10.03 2.84
N THR A 72 -7.24 -9.70 3.01
CA THR A 72 -6.68 -8.43 2.55
C THR A 72 -6.41 -8.49 1.03
N PRO A 73 -7.04 -7.65 0.21
CA PRO A 73 -6.78 -7.59 -1.22
C PRO A 73 -5.39 -6.99 -1.51
N VAL A 74 -4.62 -7.71 -2.33
CA VAL A 74 -3.35 -7.26 -2.92
C VAL A 74 -3.58 -6.97 -4.39
N ILE A 75 -3.35 -5.73 -4.82
CA ILE A 75 -3.66 -5.22 -6.17
C ILE A 75 -2.41 -4.68 -6.85
#